data_AF-A0A7S2AK47-F1
#
_entry.id   AF-A0A7S2AK47-F1
#
_cell.length_a   1.000
_cell.length_b   1.000
_cell.length_c   1.000
_cell.angle_alpha   90.00
_cell.angle_beta   90.00
_cell.angle_gamma   90.00
#
_symmetry.space_group_name_H-M   'P 1'
#
loop_
_entity.id
_entity.type
_entity.pdbx_description
1 polymer ?
#
loop_
_entity_poly.entity_id
_entity_poly.type
_entity_poly.pdbx_seq_one_letter_code
_entity_poly.pdbx_strand_id
1 'polypeptide(L)'
;AVSILFLYAKVCQAMRQKPGKSRMWDNMTSVSLLLITVIYTYVSTVVLATIQCETFETGTPGLEKMYLIADYRVACGSDHYQHFLLPYAVLMIFIYPLGVPLMYCT
;
A
#
# COMPACT_ATOMS: atom_id res chain seq x y z
N ALA A 1 -6.42 3.42 -5.51
CA ALA A 1 -6.17 2.00 -5.15
C ALA A 1 -7.36 1.38 -4.40
N VAL A 2 -7.77 1.95 -3.26
CA VAL A 2 -8.87 1.42 -2.43
C VAL A 2 -10.21 1.32 -3.18
N SER A 3 -10.58 2.34 -3.97
CA SER A 3 -11.83 2.36 -4.74
C SER A 3 -11.91 1.26 -5.80
N ILE A 4 -10.76 0.90 -6.40
CA ILE A 4 -10.67 -0.14 -7.43
C ILE A 4 -10.83 -1.53 -6.78
N LEU A 5 -10.26 -1.73 -5.59
CA LEU A 5 -10.44 -2.96 -4.83
C LEU A 5 -11.90 -3.14 -4.39
N PHE A 6 -12.57 -2.08 -3.93
CA PHE A 6 -13.99 -2.13 -3.56
C PHE A 6 -14.90 -2.47 -4.74
N LEU A 7 -14.65 -1.87 -5.91
CA LEU A 7 -15.37 -2.19 -7.14
C LEU A 7 -15.11 -3.63 -7.56
N TYR A 8 -13.86 -4.09 -7.49
CA TYR A 8 -13.48 -5.46 -7.82
C TYR A 8 -14.17 -6.48 -6.90
N ALA A 9 -14.20 -6.20 -5.58
CA ALA A 9 -14.90 -7.02 -4.60
C ALA A 9 -16.41 -7.07 -4.86
N LYS A 10 -17.05 -5.93 -5.16
CA LYS A 10 -18.48 -5.88 -5.50
C LYS A 10 -18.80 -6.67 -6.78
N VAL A 11 -17.94 -6.57 -7.79
CA VAL A 11 -18.06 -7.34 -9.03
C VAL A 11 -17.87 -8.84 -8.75
N CYS A 12 -16.88 -9.22 -7.94
CA CYS A 12 -16.70 -10.59 -7.49
C CYS A 12 -17.89 -11.11 -6.66
N GLN A 13 -18.45 -10.32 -5.76
CA GLN A 13 -19.63 -10.68 -4.98
C GLN A 13 -20.88 -10.86 -5.86
N ALA A 14 -21.10 -9.95 -6.81
CA ALA A 14 -22.20 -10.05 -7.77
C ALA A 14 -22.06 -11.29 -8.67
N MET A 15 -20.83 -11.62 -9.05
CA MET A 15 -20.55 -12.81 -9.83
C MET A 15 -20.72 -14.09 -8.98
N ARG A 16 -20.41 -14.06 -7.67
CA ARG A 16 -20.46 -15.23 -6.74
C ARG A 16 -21.86 -15.82 -6.62
N GLN A 17 -22.88 -15.00 -6.86
CA GLN A 17 -24.28 -15.41 -6.72
C GLN A 17 -24.76 -16.35 -7.83
N LYS A 18 -23.99 -16.57 -8.92
CA LYS A 18 -24.41 -17.46 -10.02
C LYS A 18 -24.11 -18.94 -9.71
N PRO A 19 -25.14 -19.80 -9.52
CA PRO A 19 -24.94 -21.22 -9.25
C PRO A 19 -24.49 -21.96 -10.53
N GLY A 20 -23.42 -22.78 -10.44
CA GLY A 20 -23.05 -23.74 -11.49
C GLY A 20 -21.60 -23.73 -12.02
N LYS A 21 -20.67 -22.93 -11.48
CA LYS A 21 -19.31 -22.79 -12.07
C LYS A 21 -18.14 -22.88 -11.08
N SER A 22 -18.18 -23.80 -10.13
CA SER A 22 -17.19 -23.97 -9.03
C SER A 22 -15.73 -23.91 -9.49
N ARG A 23 -15.38 -24.66 -10.53
CA ARG A 23 -13.99 -24.75 -11.02
C ARG A 23 -13.45 -23.43 -11.61
N MET A 24 -14.31 -22.57 -12.13
CA MET A 24 -13.90 -21.26 -12.65
C MET A 24 -13.73 -20.23 -11.52
N TRP A 25 -14.52 -20.37 -10.46
CA TRP A 25 -14.41 -19.56 -9.24
C TRP A 25 -13.11 -19.83 -8.49
N ASP A 26 -12.71 -21.09 -8.35
CA ASP A 26 -11.46 -21.44 -7.67
C ASP A 26 -10.25 -20.85 -8.40
N ASN A 27 -10.22 -20.94 -9.73
CA ASN A 27 -9.16 -20.36 -10.55
C ASN A 27 -9.14 -18.82 -10.47
N MET A 28 -10.31 -18.18 -10.50
CA MET A 28 -10.41 -16.71 -10.43
C MET A 28 -10.06 -16.18 -9.03
N THR A 29 -10.39 -16.93 -7.98
CA THR A 29 -10.01 -16.65 -6.59
C THR A 29 -8.50 -16.84 -6.39
N SER A 30 -7.91 -17.89 -6.96
CA SER A 30 -6.47 -18.13 -6.92
C SER A 30 -5.68 -17.03 -7.63
N VAL A 31 -6.09 -16.63 -8.84
CA VAL A 31 -5.43 -15.54 -9.59
C VAL A 31 -5.58 -14.20 -8.87
N SER A 32 -6.74 -13.91 -8.28
CA SER A 32 -6.93 -12.67 -7.53
C SER A 32 -6.09 -12.62 -6.25
N LEU A 33 -5.97 -13.72 -5.51
CA LEU A 33 -5.08 -13.81 -4.36
C LEU A 33 -3.62 -13.58 -4.76
N LEU A 34 -3.19 -14.13 -5.90
CA LEU A 34 -1.84 -13.97 -6.43
C LEU A 34 -1.57 -12.51 -6.84
N LEU A 35 -2.51 -11.87 -7.53
CA LEU A 35 -2.39 -10.45 -7.90
C LEU A 35 -2.35 -9.53 -6.67
N ILE A 36 -3.23 -9.78 -5.69
CA ILE A 36 -3.28 -8.99 -4.46
C ILE A 36 -1.99 -9.14 -3.64
N THR A 37 -1.42 -10.35 -3.55
CA THR A 37 -0.15 -10.57 -2.84
C THR A 37 1.04 -9.91 -3.54
N VAL A 38 1.10 -9.91 -4.88
CA VAL A 38 2.12 -9.19 -5.64
C VAL A 38 2.00 -7.68 -5.44
N ILE A 39 0.79 -7.13 -5.57
CA ILE A 39 0.54 -5.70 -5.35
C ILE A 39 0.84 -5.32 -3.90
N TYR A 40 0.43 -6.14 -2.93
CA TYR A 40 0.71 -5.92 -1.51
C TYR A 40 2.21 -5.85 -1.23
N THR A 41 2.99 -6.76 -1.80
CA THR A 41 4.44 -6.78 -1.63
C THR A 41 5.06 -5.49 -2.15
N TYR A 42 4.67 -5.04 -3.35
CA TYR A 42 5.17 -3.79 -3.94
C TYR A 42 4.72 -2.55 -3.16
N VAL A 43 3.45 -2.46 -2.78
CA VAL A 43 2.95 -1.28 -2.06
C VAL A 43 3.57 -1.19 -0.66
N SER A 44 3.77 -2.32 0.01
CA SER A 44 4.39 -2.35 1.33
C SER A 44 5.83 -1.86 1.29
N THR A 45 6.62 -2.22 0.26
CA THR A 45 8.00 -1.71 0.13
C THR A 45 8.02 -0.21 -0.11
N VAL A 46 7.11 0.32 -0.92
CA VAL A 46 6.98 1.77 -1.16
C VAL A 46 6.58 2.52 0.12
N VAL A 47 5.58 2.03 0.86
CA VAL A 47 5.14 2.66 2.12
C VAL A 47 6.25 2.62 3.17
N LEU A 48 7.01 1.52 3.27
CA LEU A 48 8.16 1.45 4.18
C LEU A 48 9.28 2.41 3.76
N ALA A 49 9.51 2.60 2.44
CA ALA A 49 10.47 3.57 1.93
C ALA A 49 10.08 5.03 2.25
N THR A 50 8.78 5.33 2.40
CA THR A 50 8.30 6.67 2.83
C THR A 50 8.51 6.97 4.32
N ILE A 51 8.96 6.00 5.12
CA ILE A 51 9.29 6.19 6.54
C ILE A 51 10.80 6.41 6.72
N GLN A 52 11.60 6.05 5.72
CA GLN A 52 13.05 6.14 5.79
C GLN A 52 13.56 7.46 5.19
N CYS A 53 14.55 8.02 5.89
CA CYS A 53 15.25 9.23 5.49
C CYS A 53 16.73 8.91 5.32
N GLU A 54 17.33 9.53 4.31
CA GLU A 54 18.76 9.46 4.05
C GLU A 54 19.40 10.82 4.32
N THR A 55 20.55 10.80 5.00
CA THR A 55 21.34 11.98 5.35
C THR A 55 22.32 12.32 4.25
N PHE A 56 22.32 13.57 3.81
CA PHE A 56 23.26 14.10 2.84
C PHE A 56 24.15 15.15 3.50
N GLU A 57 25.47 15.00 3.34
CA GLU A 57 26.43 15.99 3.80
C GLU A 57 26.44 17.21 2.87
N THR A 58 26.06 18.36 3.39
CA THR A 58 25.96 19.60 2.59
C THR A 58 27.29 20.38 2.49
N GLY A 59 28.44 19.71 2.68
CA GLY A 59 29.78 20.33 2.63
C GLY A 59 30.03 21.41 3.70
N THR A 60 29.07 21.63 4.60
CA THR A 60 29.11 22.56 5.71
C THR A 60 29.04 21.76 7.01
N PRO A 61 30.07 21.83 7.87
CA PRO A 61 30.10 21.04 9.09
C PRO A 61 28.94 21.43 10.01
N GLY A 62 28.13 20.44 10.39
CA GLY A 62 26.96 20.61 11.29
C GLY A 62 25.61 20.86 10.59
N LEU A 63 25.57 20.93 9.26
CA LEU A 63 24.33 21.05 8.48
C LEU A 63 24.14 19.76 7.66
N GLU A 64 23.55 18.75 8.28
CA GLU A 64 23.12 17.52 7.59
C GLU A 64 21.68 17.72 7.10
N LYS A 65 21.41 17.42 5.83
CA LYS A 65 20.04 17.45 5.30
C LYS A 65 19.50 16.04 5.15
N MET A 66 18.33 15.81 5.73
CA MET A 66 17.63 14.52 5.65
C MET A 66 16.52 14.59 4.61
N TYR A 67 16.59 13.71 3.61
CA TYR A 67 15.60 13.61 2.54
C TYR A 67 14.98 12.23 2.51
N LEU A 68 13.74 12.14 2.04
CA LEU A 68 12.99 10.89 2.01
C LEU A 68 13.52 9.95 0.93
N ILE A 69 13.73 8.67 1.24
CA ILE A 69 14.26 7.70 0.26
C ILE A 69 13.27 7.46 -0.89
N ALA A 70 11.96 7.48 -0.57
CA ALA A 70 10.92 7.34 -1.58
C ALA A 70 10.84 8.52 -2.56
N ASP A 71 11.23 9.72 -2.12
CA ASP A 71 11.28 10.93 -2.94
C ASP A 71 12.25 11.95 -2.33
N TYR A 72 13.47 12.02 -2.89
CA TYR A 72 14.51 12.94 -2.44
C TYR A 72 14.17 14.43 -2.58
N ARG A 73 13.03 14.78 -3.17
CA ARG A 73 12.52 16.15 -3.21
C ARG A 73 11.85 16.56 -1.90
N VAL A 74 11.50 15.60 -1.05
CA VAL A 74 10.85 15.84 0.25
C VAL A 74 11.89 15.83 1.36
N ALA A 75 12.00 16.96 2.08
CA ALA A 75 12.82 17.04 3.29
C ALA A 75 12.09 16.42 4.48
N CYS A 76 12.76 15.55 5.23
CA CYS A 76 12.19 14.89 6.42
C CYS A 76 11.93 15.86 7.58
N GLY A 77 12.58 17.02 7.58
CA GLY A 77 12.31 18.11 8.52
C GLY A 77 11.13 19.01 8.11
N SER A 78 10.45 18.75 6.99
CA SER A 78 9.31 19.57 6.57
C SER A 78 8.07 19.28 7.41
N ASP A 79 7.33 20.33 7.78
CA ASP A 79 6.05 20.20 8.50
C ASP A 79 5.05 19.30 7.75
N HIS A 80 5.07 19.36 6.42
CA HIS A 80 4.24 18.51 5.58
C HIS A 80 4.54 17.02 5.75
N TYR A 81 5.82 16.65 5.84
CA TYR A 81 6.21 15.28 6.10
C TYR A 81 5.79 14.83 7.51
N GLN A 82 6.14 15.62 8.53
CA GLN A 82 5.93 15.22 9.93
C GLN A 82 4.45 15.16 10.33
N HIS A 83 3.63 16.11 9.88
CA HIS A 83 2.25 16.22 10.34
C HIS A 83 1.22 15.55 9.43
N PHE A 84 1.56 15.28 8.16
CA PHE A 84 0.61 14.72 7.21
C PHE A 84 1.08 13.38 6.63
N LEU A 85 2.29 13.35 6.08
CA LEU A 85 2.77 12.23 5.28
C LEU A 85 3.15 11.02 6.14
N LEU A 86 3.88 11.25 7.23
CA LEU A 86 4.28 10.22 8.20
C LEU A 86 3.06 9.52 8.86
N PRO A 87 2.09 10.22 9.48
CA PRO A 87 0.94 9.55 10.09
C PRO A 87 0.07 8.82 9.06
N TYR A 88 -0.05 9.35 7.84
CA TYR A 88 -0.74 8.66 6.75
C TYR A 88 -0.05 7.35 6.35
N ALA A 89 1.28 7.36 6.22
CA ALA A 89 2.06 6.17 5.90
C ALA A 89 1.91 5.08 6.97
N VAL A 90 1.96 5.47 8.26
CA VAL A 90 1.75 4.56 9.39
C VAL A 90 0.34 3.95 9.36
N LEU A 91 -0.68 4.74 9.08
CA LEU A 91 -2.06 4.25 8.97
C LEU A 91 -2.22 3.26 7.81
N MET A 92 -1.54 3.49 6.69
CA MET A 92 -1.56 2.57 5.54
C MET A 92 -0.95 1.21 5.87
N ILE A 93 0.05 1.13 6.75
CA ILE A 93 0.63 -0.16 7.19
C ILE A 93 -0.42 -1.06 7.84
N PHE A 94 -1.45 -0.51 8.50
CA PHE A 94 -2.51 -1.30 9.10
C PHE A 94 -3.66 -1.59 8.14
N ILE A 95 -4.02 -0.64 7.28
CA ILE A 95 -5.15 -0.81 6.34
C ILE A 95 -4.84 -1.85 5.27
N TYR A 96 -3.62 -1.86 4.71
CA TYR A 96 -3.25 -2.78 3.64
C TYR A 96 -3.30 -4.28 4.02
N PRO A 97 -2.78 -4.74 5.18
CA PRO A 97 -2.89 -6.15 5.58
C PRO A 97 -4.30 -6.54 6.05
N LEU A 98 -5.11 -5.61 6.57
CA LEU A 98 -6.48 -5.90 7.03
C LEU A 98 -7.51 -5.88 5.90
N GLY A 99 -7.29 -5.10 4.85
CA GLY A 99 -8.23 -4.98 3.73
C GLY A 99 -8.43 -6.29 2.95
N VAL A 100 -7.37 -7.10 2.81
CA VAL A 100 -7.42 -8.35 2.04
C VAL A 100 -8.28 -9.42 2.75
N PRO A 101 -8.05 -9.78 4.04
CA PRO A 101 -8.92 -10.73 4.75
C PRO A 101 -10.38 -10.29 4.80
N LEU A 102 -10.65 -9.00 5.00
CA LEU A 102 -12.01 -8.46 5.06
C LEU A 102 -12.76 -8.63 3.73
N MET A 103 -12.07 -8.56 2.59
CA MET A 103 -12.68 -8.79 1.27
C MET A 103 -13.08 -10.24 1.02
N TYR A 104 -12.42 -11.22 1.63
CA TYR A 104 -12.77 -12.64 1.49
C TYR A 104 -13.75 -13.14 2.56
N CYS A 105 -13.84 -12.43 3.70
CA CYS A 105 -14.86 -12.72 4.72
C CYS A 105 -16.27 -12.20 4.36
N THR A 106 -16.39 -11.29 3.38
CA THR A 106 -17.66 -10.65 2.99
C THR A 106 -18.15 -11.14 1.63
#